data_AF-A0A2W4S3Y0-F1
#
_entry.id   AF-A0A2W4S3Y0-F1
#
_cell.length_a   1.000
_cell.length_b   1.000
_cell.length_c   1.000
_cell.angle_alpha   90.00
_cell.angle_beta   90.00
_cell.angle_gamma   90.00
#
_symmetry.space_group_name_H-M   'P 1'
#
loop_
_entity.id
_entity.type
_entity.pdbx_description
1 polymer ?
#
loop_
_entity_poly.entity_id
_entity_poly.type
_entity_poly.pdbx_seq_one_letter_code
_entity_poly.pdbx_strand_id
1 'polypeptide(L)'
;MGAGVERVVEAWDKVLALVRKARTSTYHLLSTTARIGGLRGSRLYLVANSQVFAQLLRRPEDKRIIEKALERVGLGGIEVEILAPDEAQTRLAGLAPPGSGTGGEAGGEQPKAEGAEDSPLMERLRSLFPPELIQEEDDGEEESS
;
A
#
# COMPACT_ATOMS: atom_id res chain seq x y z
N MET A 1 -9.73 -15.64 -3.59
CA MET A 1 -8.28 -15.48 -3.34
C MET A 1 -7.64 -16.85 -3.48
N GLY A 2 -6.46 -16.96 -4.12
CA GLY A 2 -5.80 -18.26 -4.32
C GLY A 2 -5.06 -18.72 -3.06
N ALA A 3 -5.05 -20.03 -2.78
CA ALA A 3 -4.48 -20.67 -1.58
C ALA A 3 -3.02 -20.28 -1.24
N GLY A 4 -2.25 -19.77 -2.21
CA GLY A 4 -0.91 -19.27 -1.97
C GLY A 4 -0.87 -17.91 -1.25
N VAL A 5 -1.84 -17.03 -1.50
CA VAL A 5 -1.92 -15.71 -0.83
C VAL A 5 -2.24 -15.88 0.64
N GLU A 6 -3.15 -16.80 0.98
CA GLU A 6 -3.54 -17.07 2.37
C GLU A 6 -2.34 -17.52 3.21
N ARG A 7 -1.52 -18.44 2.69
CA ARG A 7 -0.27 -18.85 3.37
C ARG A 7 0.70 -17.70 3.60
N VAL A 8 0.80 -16.78 2.65
CA VAL A 8 1.65 -15.59 2.80
C VAL A 8 1.08 -14.67 3.87
N VAL A 9 -0.23 -14.44 3.88
CA VAL A 9 -0.92 -13.61 4.88
C VAL A 9 -0.76 -14.20 6.29
N GLU A 10 -0.94 -15.52 6.45
CA GLU A 10 -0.76 -16.22 7.72
C GLU A 10 0.69 -16.15 8.24
N ALA A 11 1.66 -16.23 7.33
CA ALA A 11 3.08 -16.13 7.67
C ALA A 11 3.58 -14.68 7.76
N TRP A 12 2.77 -13.68 7.37
CA TRP A 12 3.21 -12.30 7.19
C TRP A 12 3.70 -11.65 8.49
N ASP A 13 3.03 -11.91 9.61
CA ASP A 13 3.47 -11.41 10.92
C ASP A 13 4.88 -11.93 11.29
N LYS A 14 5.16 -13.19 11.00
CA LYS A 14 6.49 -13.79 11.19
C LYS A 14 7.53 -13.16 10.26
N VAL A 15 7.16 -12.88 9.01
CA VAL A 15 8.01 -12.15 8.05
C VAL A 15 8.33 -10.76 8.62
N LEU A 16 7.32 -10.01 9.07
CA LEU A 16 7.49 -8.69 9.66
C LEU A 16 8.39 -8.72 10.90
N ALA A 17 8.24 -9.71 11.77
CA ALA A 17 9.10 -9.88 12.94
C ALA A 17 10.57 -10.12 12.56
N LEU A 18 10.83 -10.86 11.48
CA LEU A 18 12.17 -11.09 10.96
C LEU A 18 12.75 -9.84 10.29
N VAL A 19 11.94 -9.13 9.51
CA VAL A 19 12.32 -7.84 8.90
C VAL A 19 12.66 -6.83 9.99
N ARG A 20 11.87 -6.76 11.08
CA ARG A 20 12.14 -5.89 12.23
C ARG A 20 13.50 -6.16 12.87
N LYS A 21 13.86 -7.44 13.02
CA LYS A 21 15.17 -7.85 13.55
C LYS A 21 16.33 -7.48 12.62
N ALA A 22 16.10 -7.50 11.30
CA ALA A 22 17.12 -7.17 10.31
C ALA A 22 17.29 -5.65 10.14
N ARG A 23 16.18 -4.92 9.99
CA ARG A 23 16.15 -3.48 9.79
C ARG A 23 14.81 -2.88 10.23
N THR A 24 14.82 -2.22 11.37
CA THR A 24 13.64 -1.58 11.96
C THR A 24 12.98 -0.57 11.01
N SER A 25 13.76 0.21 10.26
CA SER A 25 13.23 1.20 9.29
C SER A 25 12.42 0.56 8.17
N THR A 26 12.90 -0.57 7.62
CA THR A 26 12.19 -1.33 6.59
C THR A 26 10.91 -1.93 7.15
N TYR A 27 10.95 -2.44 8.37
CA TYR A 27 9.76 -2.93 9.06
C TYR A 27 8.70 -1.82 9.21
N HIS A 28 9.08 -0.62 9.64
CA HIS A 28 8.12 0.48 9.78
C HIS A 28 7.51 0.85 8.44
N LEU A 29 8.31 0.96 7.38
CA LEU A 29 7.80 1.22 6.03
C LEU A 29 6.85 0.10 5.60
N LEU A 30 7.25 -1.16 5.72
CA LEU A 30 6.45 -2.30 5.26
C LEU A 30 5.14 -2.45 6.03
N SER A 31 5.17 -2.31 7.36
CA SER A 31 3.99 -2.52 8.22
C SER A 31 2.97 -1.39 8.15
N THR A 32 3.39 -0.17 7.81
CA THR A 32 2.50 1.01 7.79
C THR A 32 2.11 1.45 6.39
N THR A 33 2.98 1.22 5.41
CA THR A 33 2.80 1.78 4.06
C THR A 33 2.58 0.71 2.99
N ALA A 34 2.77 -0.58 3.27
CA ALA A 34 2.60 -1.65 2.29
C ALA A 34 1.55 -2.69 2.72
N ARG A 35 0.84 -3.25 1.74
CA ARG A 35 -0.11 -4.35 1.90
C ARG A 35 0.13 -5.45 0.88
N ILE A 36 -0.28 -6.67 1.20
CA ILE A 36 -0.21 -7.79 0.25
C ILE A 36 -1.27 -7.56 -0.84
N GLY A 37 -0.82 -7.37 -2.08
CA GLY A 37 -1.69 -7.20 -3.26
C GLY A 37 -2.08 -8.53 -3.89
N GLY A 38 -1.24 -9.55 -3.78
CA GLY A 38 -1.52 -10.89 -4.29
C GLY A 38 -0.26 -11.70 -4.58
N LEU A 39 -0.44 -12.96 -4.99
CA LEU A 39 0.63 -13.89 -5.35
C LEU A 39 0.33 -14.47 -6.73
N ARG A 40 1.30 -14.39 -7.65
CA ARG A 40 1.20 -14.99 -8.99
C ARG A 40 2.41 -15.87 -9.25
N GLY A 41 2.18 -17.19 -9.30
CA GLY A 41 3.27 -18.15 -9.36
C GLY A 41 4.19 -17.96 -8.15
N SER A 42 5.45 -17.62 -8.42
CA SER A 42 6.47 -17.35 -7.40
C SER A 42 6.65 -15.85 -7.10
N ARG A 43 5.77 -14.96 -7.56
CA ARG A 43 5.88 -13.51 -7.32
C ARG A 43 4.84 -13.00 -6.35
N LEU A 44 5.29 -12.41 -5.25
CA LEU A 44 4.48 -11.70 -4.27
C LEU A 44 4.42 -10.23 -4.62
N TYR A 45 3.22 -9.73 -4.90
CA TYR A 45 2.98 -8.32 -5.11
C TYR A 45 2.68 -7.64 -3.78
N LEU A 46 3.49 -6.65 -3.44
CA LEU A 46 3.24 -5.75 -2.31
C LEU A 46 2.86 -4.38 -2.87
N VAL A 47 1.74 -3.85 -2.41
CA VAL A 47 1.21 -2.57 -2.85
C VAL A 47 1.50 -1.54 -1.78
N ALA A 48 2.29 -0.52 -2.13
CA ALA A 48 2.47 0.62 -1.26
C ALA A 48 1.27 1.57 -1.34
N ASN A 49 1.01 2.34 -0.29
CA ASN A 49 -0.01 3.38 -0.26
C ASN A 49 0.43 4.69 -0.94
N SER A 50 1.72 4.83 -1.28
CA SER A 50 2.28 5.97 -2.01
C SER A 50 3.42 5.54 -2.92
N GLN A 51 3.59 6.26 -4.02
CA GLN A 51 4.68 6.05 -4.98
C GLN A 51 6.06 6.27 -4.36
N VAL A 52 6.21 7.22 -3.43
CA VAL A 52 7.49 7.47 -2.74
C VAL A 52 7.88 6.26 -1.90
N PHE A 53 6.94 5.69 -1.14
CA PHE A 53 7.21 4.50 -0.32
C PHE A 53 7.46 3.26 -1.18
N ALA A 54 6.78 3.12 -2.32
CA ALA A 54 7.07 2.07 -3.29
C ALA A 54 8.54 2.14 -3.74
N GLN A 55 9.05 3.33 -4.07
CA GLN A 55 10.44 3.53 -4.47
C GLN A 55 11.44 3.20 -3.34
N LEU A 56 11.12 3.53 -2.10
CA LEU A 56 11.95 3.17 -0.95
C LEU A 56 12.01 1.66 -0.74
N LEU A 57 10.88 0.95 -0.85
CA LEU A 57 10.83 -0.50 -0.69
C LEU A 57 11.40 -1.26 -1.90
N ARG A 58 11.46 -0.63 -3.09
CA ARG A 58 12.09 -1.18 -4.30
C ARG A 58 13.62 -1.23 -4.22
N ARG A 59 14.23 -0.61 -3.20
CA ARG A 59 15.68 -0.66 -3.01
C ARG A 59 16.14 -2.12 -2.89
N PRO A 60 17.26 -2.49 -3.54
CA PRO A 60 17.72 -3.88 -3.57
C PRO A 60 18.02 -4.44 -2.17
N GLU A 61 18.43 -3.58 -1.23
CA GLU A 61 18.67 -3.95 0.16
C GLU A 61 17.37 -4.33 0.88
N ASP A 62 16.35 -3.47 0.81
CA ASP A 62 15.06 -3.68 1.45
C ASP A 62 14.35 -4.91 0.86
N LYS A 63 14.35 -5.04 -0.47
CA LYS A 63 13.79 -6.19 -1.17
C LYS A 63 14.46 -7.51 -0.75
N ARG A 64 15.80 -7.55 -0.67
CA ARG A 64 16.53 -8.74 -0.19
C ARG A 64 16.22 -9.11 1.25
N ILE A 65 16.00 -8.12 2.13
CA ILE A 65 15.62 -8.38 3.52
C ILE A 65 14.26 -9.08 3.58
N ILE A 66 13.29 -8.61 2.79
CA ILE A 66 11.95 -9.19 2.72
C ILE A 66 11.99 -10.60 2.13
N GLU A 67 12.72 -10.81 1.02
CA GLU A 67 12.87 -12.13 0.37
C GLU A 67 13.54 -13.15 1.32
N LYS A 68 14.59 -12.75 2.05
CA LYS A 68 15.20 -13.60 3.08
C LYS A 68 14.26 -13.92 4.23
N ALA A 69 13.42 -12.95 4.63
CA ALA A 69 12.44 -13.17 5.69
C ALA A 69 11.35 -14.14 5.22
N LEU A 70 10.92 -14.08 3.96
CA LEU A 70 10.02 -15.05 3.34
C LEU A 70 10.64 -16.45 3.30
N GLU A 71 11.90 -16.57 2.88
CA GLU A 71 12.62 -17.85 2.87
C GLU A 71 12.68 -18.50 4.27
N ARG A 72 12.99 -17.70 5.30
CA ARG A 72 13.05 -18.15 6.71
C ARG A 72 11.74 -18.70 7.25
N VAL A 73 10.59 -18.28 6.70
CA VAL A 73 9.26 -18.77 7.12
C VAL A 73 8.75 -19.92 6.24
N GLY A 74 9.60 -20.47 5.36
CA GLY A 74 9.22 -21.57 4.45
C GLY A 74 8.56 -21.12 3.15
N LEU A 75 8.59 -19.82 2.86
CA LEU A 75 8.12 -19.21 1.62
C LEU A 75 9.31 -18.89 0.69
N GLY A 76 10.23 -19.85 0.58
CA GLY A 76 11.43 -19.73 -0.27
C GLY A 76 11.09 -19.72 -1.76
N GLY A 77 11.95 -19.06 -2.55
CA GLY A 77 11.73 -18.93 -3.99
C GLY A 77 10.63 -17.95 -4.39
N ILE A 78 10.06 -17.22 -3.42
CA ILE A 78 9.12 -16.12 -3.69
C ILE A 78 9.91 -14.83 -3.96
N GLU A 79 9.79 -14.32 -5.18
CA GLU A 79 10.30 -13.00 -5.57
C GLU A 79 9.32 -11.91 -5.12
N VAL A 80 9.83 -10.80 -4.59
CA VAL A 80 8.99 -9.69 -4.13
C VAL A 80 8.91 -8.60 -5.20
N GLU A 81 7.71 -8.23 -5.62
CA GLU A 81 7.46 -7.12 -6.52
C GLU A 81 6.68 -6.02 -5.79
N ILE A 82 7.33 -4.87 -5.58
CA ILE A 82 6.69 -3.71 -4.96
C ILE A 82 6.02 -2.88 -6.06
N LEU A 83 4.75 -2.56 -5.89
CA LEU A 83 3.94 -1.74 -6.79
C LEU A 83 3.49 -0.45 -6.09
N ALA A 84 3.51 0.67 -6.81
CA ALA A 84 2.79 1.88 -6.43
C ALA A 84 1.26 1.63 -6.51
N PRO A 85 0.43 2.46 -5.86
CA PRO A 85 -1.03 2.25 -5.86
C PRO A 85 -1.63 2.28 -7.28
N ASP A 86 -1.12 3.15 -8.15
CA ASP A 86 -1.54 3.27 -9.55
C ASP A 86 -1.16 2.03 -10.40
N GLU A 87 0.08 1.54 -10.22
CA GLU A 87 0.57 0.32 -10.86
C GLU A 87 -0.21 -0.91 -10.40
N ALA A 88 -0.55 -0.96 -9.11
CA ALA A 88 -1.34 -2.02 -8.53
C ALA A 88 -2.75 -2.06 -9.14
N GLN A 89 -3.38 -0.91 -9.37
CA GLN A 89 -4.68 -0.85 -10.04
C GLN A 89 -4.60 -1.46 -11.44
N THR A 90 -3.56 -1.15 -12.20
CA THR A 90 -3.39 -1.67 -13.57
C THR A 90 -2.98 -3.16 -13.59
N ARG A 91 -2.06 -3.57 -12.72
CA ARG A 91 -1.47 -4.93 -12.71
C ARG A 91 -2.33 -5.96 -11.99
N LEU A 92 -3.07 -5.53 -10.97
CA LEU A 92 -3.93 -6.41 -10.16
C LEU A 92 -5.39 -6.38 -10.64
N ALA A 93 -5.85 -5.40 -11.42
CA ALA A 93 -7.18 -5.45 -12.07
C ALA A 93 -7.31 -6.66 -13.01
N GLY A 94 -6.22 -7.12 -13.62
CA GLY A 94 -6.19 -8.38 -14.40
C GLY A 94 -6.24 -9.66 -13.57
N LEU A 95 -6.25 -9.57 -12.23
CA LEU A 95 -6.35 -10.71 -11.29
C LEU A 95 -7.72 -10.81 -10.63
N ALA A 96 -8.58 -9.80 -10.79
CA ALA A 96 -9.98 -9.91 -10.40
C ALA A 96 -10.69 -10.85 -11.41
N PRO A 97 -11.53 -11.80 -10.98
CA PRO A 97 -12.42 -12.48 -11.91
C PRO A 97 -13.26 -11.42 -12.65
N PRO A 98 -13.56 -11.61 -13.95
CA PRO A 98 -14.40 -10.70 -14.71
C PRO A 98 -15.81 -10.72 -14.10
N GLY A 99 -16.07 -9.84 -13.13
CA GLY A 99 -17.29 -9.89 -12.34
C GLY A 99 -17.49 -8.75 -11.34
N SER A 100 -16.67 -7.71 -11.37
CA SER A 100 -16.99 -6.45 -10.68
C SER A 100 -16.64 -5.31 -11.61
N GLY A 101 -17.43 -5.24 -12.69
CA GLY A 101 -17.54 -4.02 -13.46
C GLY A 101 -18.17 -2.95 -12.60
N THR A 102 -17.51 -1.80 -12.54
CA THR A 102 -18.23 -0.54 -12.65
C THR A 102 -17.33 0.37 -13.48
N GLY A 103 -17.52 0.29 -14.79
CA GLY A 103 -17.22 1.42 -15.66
C GLY A 103 -18.20 2.55 -15.37
N GLY A 104 -17.78 3.77 -15.68
CA GLY A 104 -18.66 4.93 -15.66
C GLY A 104 -17.89 6.20 -15.41
N GLU A 105 -17.43 6.80 -16.50
CA GLU A 105 -17.36 8.27 -16.57
C GLU A 105 -18.73 8.88 -16.24
N ALA A 106 -18.68 10.14 -15.83
CA ALA A 106 -19.74 11.15 -15.74
C ALA A 106 -20.26 11.44 -14.32
N GLY A 107 -20.14 12.73 -13.98
CA GLY A 107 -20.61 13.31 -12.73
C GLY A 107 -22.13 13.27 -12.57
N GLY A 108 -22.56 13.59 -11.36
CA GLY A 108 -23.96 13.73 -10.99
C GLY A 108 -24.31 12.99 -9.71
N GLU A 109 -24.48 13.78 -8.65
CA GLU A 109 -25.34 13.55 -7.48
C GLU A 109 -25.11 12.35 -6.54
N GLN A 110 -24.98 12.72 -5.25
CA GLN A 110 -25.18 11.89 -4.07
C GLN A 110 -26.40 10.95 -4.19
N PRO A 111 -26.34 9.74 -3.58
CA PRO A 111 -26.82 9.64 -2.20
C PRO A 111 -25.98 8.75 -1.27
N LYS A 112 -26.11 9.13 0.00
CA LYS A 112 -25.58 8.63 1.27
C LYS A 112 -25.82 7.14 1.55
N ALA A 113 -24.80 6.47 2.11
CA ALA A 113 -24.88 5.28 2.97
C ALA A 113 -23.75 5.41 4.00
N GLU A 114 -23.99 5.97 5.20
CA GLU A 114 -24.32 5.26 6.44
C GLU A 114 -23.47 4.01 6.72
N GLY A 115 -22.61 4.10 7.75
CA GLY A 115 -22.15 2.94 8.52
C GLY A 115 -20.66 2.59 8.45
N ALA A 116 -19.76 3.45 8.97
CA ALA A 116 -18.47 3.00 9.50
C ALA A 116 -18.02 4.00 10.57
N GLU A 117 -18.42 3.69 11.80
CA GLU A 117 -18.12 4.40 13.03
C GLU A 117 -16.61 4.59 13.24
N ASP A 118 -16.25 5.83 13.55
CA ASP A 118 -15.31 6.23 14.60
C ASP A 118 -14.24 5.18 15.00
N SER A 119 -13.18 5.08 14.19
CA SER A 119 -11.98 4.36 14.62
C SER A 119 -11.07 5.32 15.41
N PRO A 120 -10.56 4.95 16.60
CA PRO A 120 -9.62 5.75 17.41
C PRO A 120 -8.28 6.06 16.69
N LEU A 121 -8.12 5.51 15.50
CA LEU A 121 -7.03 5.76 14.56
C LEU A 121 -7.17 7.12 13.84
N MET A 122 -8.40 7.56 13.52
CA MET A 122 -8.64 8.83 12.82
C MET A 122 -8.46 10.05 13.73
N GLU A 123 -8.80 9.91 15.02
CA GLU A 123 -8.63 10.99 16.00
C GLU A 123 -7.14 11.23 16.33
N ARG A 124 -6.33 10.16 16.41
CA ARG A 124 -4.86 10.27 16.54
C ARG A 124 -4.19 10.92 15.33
N LEU A 125 -4.74 10.72 14.13
CA LEU A 125 -4.22 11.33 12.90
C LEU A 125 -4.48 12.85 12.85
N ARG A 126 -5.63 13.32 13.33
CA ARG A 126 -5.94 14.77 13.40
C ARG A 126 -5.13 15.51 14.44
N SER A 127 -4.70 14.83 15.50
CA SER A 127 -3.87 15.43 16.56
C SER A 127 -2.37 15.50 16.23
N LEU A 128 -1.91 14.79 15.19
CA LEU A 128 -0.50 14.75 14.77
C LEU A 128 -0.15 15.74 13.65
N PHE A 129 -1.16 16.31 13.00
CA PHE A 129 -1.00 17.32 11.95
C PHE A 129 -1.77 18.58 12.34
N PRO A 130 -1.13 19.58 12.99
CA PRO A 130 -1.75 20.89 13.11
C PRO A 130 -2.06 21.44 11.70
N PRO A 131 -3.27 21.99 11.46
CA PRO A 131 -3.68 22.48 10.14
C PRO A 131 -2.97 23.77 9.67
N GLU A 132 -1.94 24.25 10.37
CA GLU A 132 -1.26 25.52 10.05
C GLU A 132 -0.03 25.38 9.14
N LEU A 133 -0.15 24.70 7.99
CA LEU A 133 0.92 24.76 6.97
C LEU A 133 0.42 24.61 5.54
N ILE A 134 -0.84 24.97 5.29
CA ILE A 134 -1.28 25.38 3.95
C ILE A 134 -1.29 26.91 3.99
N GLN A 135 -0.13 27.53 3.80
CA GLN A 135 -0.13 28.86 3.22
C GLN A 135 -0.39 28.65 1.73
N GLU A 136 -1.66 28.80 1.37
CA GLU A 136 -2.05 29.35 0.08
C GLU A 136 -1.28 30.68 -0.09
N GLU A 137 -0.23 30.67 -0.89
CA GLU A 137 0.17 31.85 -1.66
C GLU A 137 -0.52 31.70 -3.02
N ASP A 138 -1.85 31.85 -2.98
CA ASP A 138 -2.62 32.41 -4.09
C ASP A 138 -2.46 33.92 -3.97
N ASP A 139 -1.56 34.49 -4.78
CA ASP A 139 -1.56 35.92 -5.07
C ASP A 139 -1.62 36.04 -6.59
N GLY A 140 -2.86 36.02 -7.08
CA GLY A 140 -3.20 36.53 -8.39
C GLY A 140 -3.67 37.97 -8.24
N GLU A 141 -2.85 38.93 -8.66
CA GLU A 141 -3.29 40.26 -9.08
C GLU A 141 -2.46 40.60 -10.33
N GLU A 142 -3.00 40.55 -11.54
CA GLU A 142 -4.01 41.40 -12.16
C GLU A 142 -3.36 42.16 -13.32
N GLU A 143 -4.16 42.25 -14.37
CA GLU A 143 -3.88 42.81 -15.68
C GLU A 143 -3.83 44.35 -15.62
N SER A 144 -3.27 44.95 -16.67
CA SER A 144 -3.56 46.34 -17.12
C SER A 144 -2.83 47.51 -16.44
N SER A 145 -1.79 48.01 -17.11
CA SER A 145 -1.81 49.34 -17.78
C SER A 145 -0.55 49.59 -18.61
#